data_AF-A0A1I4ZPC0-F1
#
_entry.id   AF-A0A1I4ZPC0-F1
#
_cell.length_a   1.000
_cell.length_b   1.000
_cell.length_c   1.000
_cell.angle_alpha   90.00
_cell.angle_beta   90.00
_cell.angle_gamma   90.00
#
_symmetry.space_group_name_H-M   'P 1'
#
loop_
_entity.id
_entity.type
_entity.pdbx_description
1 polymer ?
#
loop_
_entity_poly.entity_id
_entity_poly.type
_entity_poly.pdbx_seq_one_letter_code
_entity_poly.pdbx_strand_id
1 'polypeptide(L)'
;MKTEIKYIELKSRFSNNGPAWIGVVSFSKSGKTIYFNGKAFQTLNGNGISGNYYEIESGNEYWISGVKKNQRDRHIYGNGKIQVEKRILNEYLKIVNLESLNSKLYEIIEVNEEIPILKINEIENQKIECNSEIDDKKRFLKPNEMNDSELEFFIEYFYENSINGKYLKGRKYSRNQMNQLIVEKESRKQKIFC
;
A
#
# COMPACT_ATOMS: atom_id res chain seq x y z
N MET A 1 -18.92 13.27 -8.71
CA MET A 1 -18.13 12.62 -7.63
C MET A 1 -18.24 13.50 -6.40
N LYS A 2 -18.30 12.93 -5.19
CA LYS A 2 -18.26 13.74 -3.96
C LYS A 2 -16.86 14.34 -3.81
N THR A 3 -16.76 15.59 -3.36
CA THR A 3 -15.49 16.26 -3.05
C THR A 3 -15.44 16.71 -1.61
N GLU A 4 -14.24 16.72 -1.01
CA GLU A 4 -14.00 17.24 0.34
C GLU A 4 -12.60 17.87 0.45
N ILE A 5 -12.43 18.87 1.32
CA ILE A 5 -11.12 19.41 1.66
C ILE A 5 -10.45 18.48 2.69
N LYS A 6 -9.26 17.99 2.38
CA LYS A 6 -8.48 17.08 3.23
C LYS A 6 -7.07 17.60 3.48
N TYR A 7 -6.52 17.19 4.62
CA TYR A 7 -5.09 17.18 4.88
C TYR A 7 -4.50 15.85 4.40
N ILE A 8 -3.37 15.90 3.71
CA ILE A 8 -2.70 14.75 3.09
C ILE A 8 -1.20 14.87 3.39
N GLU A 9 -0.58 13.87 4.03
CA GLU A 9 0.85 13.88 4.35
C GLU A 9 1.50 12.58 3.92
N LEU A 10 2.61 12.65 3.18
CA LEU A 10 3.41 11.47 2.86
C LEU A 10 4.15 11.00 4.11
N LYS A 11 3.95 9.75 4.53
CA LYS A 11 4.55 9.21 5.76
C LYS A 11 5.77 8.34 5.48
N SER A 12 5.72 7.56 4.41
CA SER A 12 6.82 6.65 4.02
C SER A 12 8.15 7.38 3.90
N ARG A 13 9.17 6.93 4.65
CA ARG A 13 10.56 7.42 4.61
C ARG A 13 10.83 8.83 5.17
N PHE A 14 9.85 9.49 5.78
CA PHE A 14 10.01 10.88 6.23
C PHE A 14 9.95 11.12 7.74
N SER A 15 9.72 10.10 8.58
CA SER A 15 9.74 10.22 10.06
C SER A 15 8.99 11.46 10.60
N ASN A 16 7.78 11.74 10.07
CA ASN A 16 6.91 12.90 10.36
C ASN A 16 7.23 14.23 9.66
N ASN A 17 8.28 14.30 8.84
CA ASN A 17 8.68 15.49 8.07
C ASN A 17 8.32 15.39 6.59
N GLY A 18 7.33 14.58 6.24
CA GLY A 18 7.01 14.36 4.84
C GLY A 18 6.31 15.56 4.21
N PRO A 19 6.40 15.71 2.88
CA PRO A 19 5.58 16.67 2.16
C PRO A 19 4.10 16.53 2.54
N ALA A 20 3.42 17.65 2.76
CA ALA A 20 2.01 17.66 3.12
C ALA A 20 1.24 18.72 2.36
N TRP A 21 -0.03 18.40 2.15
CA TRP A 21 -0.96 19.17 1.35
C TRP A 21 -2.27 19.40 2.09
N ILE A 22 -2.89 20.52 1.78
CA ILE A 22 -4.30 20.76 2.02
C ILE A 22 -4.93 21.04 0.66
N GLY A 23 -5.88 20.18 0.27
CA GLY A 23 -6.46 20.24 -1.07
C GLY A 23 -7.84 19.61 -1.14
N VAL A 24 -8.53 19.87 -2.25
CA VAL A 24 -9.81 19.20 -2.53
C VAL A 24 -9.55 17.83 -3.12
N VAL A 25 -10.13 16.82 -2.49
CA VAL A 25 -10.06 15.44 -2.96
C VAL A 25 -11.37 15.05 -3.61
N SER A 26 -11.31 14.18 -4.62
CA SER A 26 -12.48 13.58 -5.24
C SER A 26 -12.61 12.12 -4.83
N PHE A 27 -13.81 11.69 -4.47
CA PHE A 27 -14.08 10.28 -4.17
C PHE A 27 -14.60 9.54 -5.40
N SER A 28 -14.11 8.31 -5.59
CA SER A 28 -14.75 7.33 -6.46
C SER A 28 -16.24 7.15 -6.13
N LYS A 29 -17.02 6.61 -7.07
CA LYS A 29 -18.47 6.35 -6.87
C LYS A 29 -18.74 5.47 -5.64
N SER A 30 -17.86 4.51 -5.34
CA SER A 30 -17.96 3.64 -4.17
C SER A 30 -17.44 4.27 -2.88
N GLY A 31 -16.77 5.43 -2.97
CA GLY A 31 -16.10 6.07 -1.84
C GLY A 31 -14.79 5.40 -1.40
N LYS A 32 -14.38 4.29 -2.04
CA LYS A 32 -13.19 3.50 -1.62
C LYS A 32 -11.87 4.14 -2.03
N THR A 33 -11.83 4.77 -3.20
CA THR A 33 -10.65 5.45 -3.73
C THR A 33 -10.82 6.96 -3.61
N ILE A 34 -9.75 7.62 -3.16
CA ILE A 34 -9.59 9.08 -3.10
C ILE A 34 -8.64 9.51 -4.22
N TYR A 35 -8.95 10.60 -4.92
CA TYR A 35 -8.11 11.18 -5.95
C TYR A 35 -7.67 12.58 -5.56
N PHE A 36 -6.37 12.85 -5.71
CA PHE A 36 -5.78 14.17 -5.46
C PHE A 36 -4.47 14.31 -6.23
N ASN A 37 -4.26 15.45 -6.89
CA ASN A 37 -3.01 15.80 -7.56
C ASN A 37 -2.49 14.72 -8.54
N GLY A 38 -3.36 14.21 -9.42
CA GLY A 38 -3.03 13.14 -10.36
C GLY A 38 -2.73 11.77 -9.73
N LYS A 39 -3.00 11.60 -8.42
CA LYS A 39 -2.77 10.36 -7.67
C LYS A 39 -4.08 9.76 -7.18
N ALA A 40 -4.03 8.45 -6.93
CA ALA A 40 -5.13 7.71 -6.32
C ALA A 40 -4.68 7.00 -5.05
N PHE A 41 -5.53 7.03 -4.04
CA PHE A 41 -5.27 6.52 -2.72
C PHE A 41 -6.38 5.58 -2.27
N GLN A 42 -6.00 4.50 -1.59
CA GLN A 42 -6.92 3.58 -0.95
C GLN A 42 -6.59 3.40 0.52
N THR A 43 -7.61 3.11 1.31
CA THR A 43 -7.48 2.87 2.75
C THR A 43 -6.63 1.63 3.02
N LEU A 44 -5.71 1.73 3.96
CA LEU A 44 -4.93 0.60 4.47
C LEU A 44 -5.74 -0.29 5.42
N ASN A 45 -6.95 0.13 5.81
CA ASN A 45 -7.85 -0.59 6.73
C ASN A 45 -7.15 -1.02 8.04
N GLY A 46 -6.29 -0.15 8.58
CA GLY A 46 -5.55 -0.41 9.81
C GLY A 46 -4.29 -1.27 9.64
N ASN A 47 -3.92 -1.64 8.41
CA ASN A 47 -2.68 -2.40 8.13
C ASN A 47 -1.45 -1.51 7.88
N GLY A 48 -1.60 -0.19 7.93
CA GLY A 48 -0.50 0.75 7.71
C GLY A 48 0.47 0.80 8.88
N ILE A 49 1.73 1.11 8.59
CA ILE A 49 2.79 1.28 9.59
C ILE A 49 2.72 2.71 10.18
N SER A 50 2.54 3.69 9.31
CA SER A 50 2.70 5.12 9.59
C SER A 50 1.59 5.98 9.00
N GLY A 51 0.92 5.49 7.94
CA GLY A 51 -0.23 6.13 7.31
C GLY A 51 -1.53 5.32 7.46
N ASN A 52 -2.63 5.91 7.02
CA ASN A 52 -3.95 5.26 6.96
C ASN A 52 -4.43 5.00 5.52
N TYR A 53 -3.74 5.56 4.52
CA TYR A 53 -3.94 5.30 3.10
C TYR A 53 -2.61 4.92 2.44
N TYR A 54 -2.67 4.28 1.29
CA TYR A 54 -1.52 4.10 0.39
C TYR A 54 -1.83 4.66 -0.99
N GLU A 55 -0.81 5.19 -1.67
CA GLU A 55 -0.89 5.54 -3.09
C GLU A 55 -0.82 4.26 -3.94
N ILE A 56 -1.76 4.09 -4.87
CA ILE A 56 -1.87 2.86 -5.69
C ILE A 56 -0.61 2.63 -6.54
N GLU A 57 -0.06 3.66 -7.16
CA GLU A 57 1.06 3.52 -8.10
C GLU A 57 2.40 3.29 -7.37
N SER A 58 2.68 4.07 -6.32
CA SER A 58 3.99 3.98 -5.65
C SER A 58 4.00 3.04 -4.43
N GLY A 59 2.84 2.65 -3.91
CA GLY A 59 2.72 1.90 -2.64
C GLY A 59 3.11 2.69 -1.39
N ASN A 60 3.36 4.00 -1.50
CA ASN A 60 3.75 4.82 -0.34
C ASN A 60 2.55 5.05 0.57
N GLU A 61 2.79 5.07 1.87
CA GLU A 61 1.78 5.36 2.87
C GLU A 61 1.60 6.86 3.07
N TYR A 62 0.35 7.27 3.18
CA TYR A 62 -0.09 8.62 3.42
C TYR A 62 -0.99 8.68 4.65
N TRP A 63 -0.89 9.78 5.39
CA TRP A 63 -1.88 10.18 6.36
C TRP A 63 -2.88 11.13 5.71
N ILE A 64 -4.14 10.69 5.59
CA ILE A 64 -5.23 11.50 5.02
C ILE A 64 -6.32 11.68 6.06
N SER A 65 -6.64 12.92 6.40
CA SER A 65 -7.68 13.28 7.37
C SER A 65 -8.43 14.53 6.96
N GLY A 66 -9.54 14.83 7.65
CA GLY A 66 -10.14 16.17 7.55
C GLY A 66 -9.16 17.24 8.07
N VAL A 67 -9.30 18.46 7.54
CA VAL A 67 -8.54 19.62 8.03
C VAL A 67 -9.02 20.05 9.42
N LYS A 68 -8.10 20.44 10.28
CA LYS A 68 -8.39 20.93 11.63
C LYS A 68 -8.50 22.45 11.64
N LYS A 69 -9.54 22.96 12.31
CA LYS A 69 -9.74 24.41 12.50
C LYS A 69 -8.58 25.10 13.23
N ASN A 70 -7.87 24.37 14.08
CA ASN A 70 -6.75 24.89 14.86
C ASN A 70 -5.39 24.85 14.13
N GLN A 71 -5.36 24.49 12.84
CA GLN A 71 -4.15 24.44 12.01
C GLN A 71 -3.07 23.42 12.48
N ARG A 72 -3.38 22.56 13.46
CA ARG A 72 -2.45 21.53 13.98
C ARG A 72 -2.64 20.19 13.27
N ASP A 73 -2.75 20.23 11.95
CA ASP A 73 -2.92 19.03 11.10
C ASP A 73 -1.68 18.14 11.16
N ARG A 74 -0.50 18.74 10.97
CA ARG A 74 0.80 18.08 11.07
C ARG A 74 1.12 17.67 12.51
N HIS A 75 1.86 16.56 12.64
CA HIS A 75 2.37 16.08 13.93
C HIS A 75 3.25 17.13 14.63
N ILE A 76 3.27 17.16 15.97
CA ILE A 76 3.99 18.18 16.76
C ILE A 76 5.51 18.20 16.51
N TYR A 77 6.09 17.04 16.18
CA TYR A 77 7.50 16.90 15.81
C TYR A 77 7.75 16.95 14.29
N GLY A 78 6.71 17.22 13.51
CA GLY A 78 6.81 17.36 12.07
C GLY A 78 7.15 18.80 11.69
N ASN A 79 8.10 18.95 10.78
CA ASN A 79 8.54 20.22 10.21
C ASN A 79 8.15 20.32 8.73
N GLY A 80 8.39 21.49 8.15
CA GLY A 80 8.17 21.78 6.74
C GLY A 80 6.85 22.50 6.47
N LYS A 81 6.80 23.19 5.33
CA LYS A 81 5.60 23.91 4.90
C LYS A 81 4.50 22.93 4.50
N ILE A 82 3.26 23.34 4.72
CA ILE A 82 2.07 22.66 4.21
C ILE A 82 1.66 23.37 2.93
N GLN A 83 1.54 22.62 1.84
CA GLN A 83 1.18 23.15 0.54
C GLN A 83 -0.34 23.23 0.43
N VAL A 84 -0.87 24.43 0.28
CA VAL A 84 -2.32 24.68 0.15
C VAL A 84 -2.65 24.86 -1.33
N GLU A 85 -3.58 24.07 -1.80
CA GLU A 85 -4.07 24.19 -3.16
C GLU A 85 -4.77 25.54 -3.39
N LYS A 86 -4.34 26.25 -4.44
CA LYS A 86 -4.79 27.61 -4.77
C LYS A 86 -6.31 27.76 -4.91
N ARG A 87 -6.98 26.77 -5.52
CA ARG A 87 -8.44 26.82 -5.81
C ARG A 87 -9.30 26.85 -4.54
N ILE A 88 -8.85 26.21 -3.47
CA ILE A 88 -9.60 26.10 -2.22
C ILE A 88 -9.17 27.11 -1.16
N LEU A 89 -8.22 28.00 -1.48
CA LEU A 89 -7.61 28.90 -0.49
C LEU A 89 -8.66 29.66 0.32
N ASN A 90 -9.64 30.25 -0.35
CA ASN A 90 -10.71 31.02 0.29
C ASN A 90 -11.63 30.14 1.17
N GLU A 91 -11.89 28.90 0.75
CA GLU A 91 -12.70 27.96 1.52
C GLU A 91 -11.94 27.48 2.76
N TYR A 92 -10.66 27.17 2.60
CA TYR A 92 -9.79 26.77 3.71
C TYR A 92 -9.66 27.88 4.74
N LEU A 93 -9.41 29.13 4.32
CA LEU A 93 -9.35 30.31 5.20
C LEU A 93 -10.63 30.47 6.04
N LYS A 94 -11.81 30.24 5.45
CA LYS A 94 -13.08 30.23 6.18
C LYS A 94 -13.15 29.10 7.22
N ILE A 95 -12.65 27.91 6.90
CA ILE A 95 -12.65 26.76 7.82
C ILE A 95 -11.79 27.05 9.06
N VAL A 96 -10.61 27.66 8.87
CA VAL A 96 -9.68 27.99 9.97
C VAL A 96 -9.94 29.37 10.58
N ASN A 97 -10.92 30.12 10.07
CA ASN A 97 -11.28 31.46 10.49
C ASN A 97 -10.10 32.44 10.48
N LEU A 98 -9.42 32.54 9.33
CA LEU A 98 -8.30 33.46 9.12
C LEU A 98 -8.52 34.31 7.87
N GLU A 99 -7.91 35.51 7.85
CA GLU A 99 -7.90 36.38 6.67
C GLU A 99 -6.77 36.02 5.69
N SER A 100 -5.65 35.49 6.19
CA SER A 100 -4.51 35.09 5.38
C SER A 100 -3.71 33.95 6.01
N LEU A 101 -2.94 33.23 5.20
CA LEU A 101 -2.06 32.15 5.65
C LEU A 101 -0.68 32.68 6.00
N ASN A 102 -0.07 32.12 7.06
CA ASN A 102 1.30 32.40 7.41
C ASN A 102 2.26 31.79 6.37
N SER A 103 2.95 32.63 5.59
CA SER A 103 3.89 32.22 4.54
C SER A 103 5.10 31.42 5.02
N LYS A 104 5.39 31.41 6.32
CA LYS A 104 6.41 30.55 6.93
C LYS A 104 5.95 29.11 7.08
N LEU A 105 4.64 28.89 7.29
CA LEU A 105 4.04 27.57 7.53
C LEU A 105 3.37 27.01 6.28
N TYR A 106 2.90 27.87 5.39
CA TYR A 106 2.13 27.48 4.22
C TYR A 106 2.77 27.99 2.93
N GLU A 107 2.57 27.22 1.87
CA GLU A 107 2.93 27.56 0.50
C GLU A 107 1.71 27.34 -0.38
N ILE A 108 1.39 28.27 -1.26
CA ILE A 108 0.25 28.12 -2.18
C ILE A 108 0.74 27.45 -3.45
N ILE A 109 0.09 26.37 -3.88
CA ILE A 109 0.48 25.61 -5.06
C ILE A 109 -0.69 25.38 -6.03
N GLU A 110 -0.37 25.10 -7.28
CA GLU A 110 -1.29 24.50 -8.24
C GLU A 110 -1.12 22.98 -8.21
N VAL A 111 -2.22 22.25 -8.41
CA VAL A 111 -2.24 20.78 -8.38
C VAL A 111 -2.79 20.25 -9.68
N ASN A 112 -2.41 19.03 -10.05
CA ASN A 112 -3.02 18.35 -11.18
C ASN A 112 -4.47 17.97 -10.86
N GLU A 113 -5.40 18.55 -11.61
CA GLU A 113 -6.84 18.35 -11.46
C GLU A 113 -7.34 17.07 -12.17
N GLU A 114 -6.54 16.50 -13.06
CA GLU A 114 -6.89 15.31 -13.83
C GLU A 114 -7.03 14.10 -12.89
N ILE A 115 -8.18 13.44 -12.98
CA ILE A 115 -8.45 12.22 -12.21
C ILE A 115 -7.97 11.02 -13.04
N PRO A 116 -6.95 10.27 -12.59
CA PRO A 116 -6.25 9.26 -13.39
C PRO A 116 -7.02 7.92 -13.47
N ILE A 117 -8.34 7.93 -13.72
CA ILE A 117 -9.19 6.72 -13.62
C ILE A 117 -8.71 5.59 -14.53
N LEU A 118 -8.41 5.89 -15.80
CA LEU A 118 -7.97 4.88 -16.77
C LEU A 118 -6.64 4.24 -16.33
N LYS A 119 -5.64 5.07 -16.02
CA LYS A 119 -4.32 4.64 -15.54
C LYS A 119 -4.43 3.75 -14.30
N ILE A 120 -5.28 4.14 -13.33
CA ILE A 120 -5.44 3.38 -12.09
C ILE A 120 -6.13 2.04 -12.34
N ASN A 121 -7.15 2.00 -13.20
CA ASN A 121 -7.78 0.74 -13.58
C ASN A 121 -6.80 -0.21 -14.28
N GLU A 122 -5.88 0.30 -15.11
CA GLU A 122 -4.85 -0.52 -15.75
C GLU A 122 -3.89 -1.14 -14.72
N ILE A 123 -3.42 -0.33 -13.75
CA ILE A 123 -2.55 -0.81 -12.66
C ILE A 123 -3.26 -1.86 -11.80
N GLU A 124 -4.50 -1.61 -11.39
CA GLU A 124 -5.26 -2.54 -10.54
C GLU A 124 -5.60 -3.86 -11.25
N ASN A 125 -5.76 -3.84 -12.59
CA ASN A 125 -6.01 -5.03 -13.39
C ASN A 125 -4.72 -5.62 -14.00
N GLN A 126 -3.55 -5.09 -13.65
CA GLN A 126 -2.28 -5.63 -14.12
C GLN A 126 -2.14 -7.05 -13.58
N LYS A 127 -2.06 -8.02 -14.51
CA LYS A 127 -1.79 -9.40 -14.13
C LYS A 127 -0.39 -9.47 -13.55
N ILE A 128 -0.27 -10.06 -12.38
CA ILE A 128 1.03 -10.50 -11.87
C ILE A 128 1.50 -11.56 -12.86
N GLU A 129 2.53 -11.25 -13.65
CA GLU A 129 3.30 -12.27 -14.36
C GLU A 129 4.00 -13.12 -13.31
N CYS A 130 3.31 -14.17 -12.87
CA CYS A 130 3.90 -15.19 -12.05
C CYS A 130 4.84 -15.96 -12.98
N ASN A 131 6.12 -15.58 -13.01
CA ASN A 131 7.18 -16.31 -13.71
C ASN A 131 7.43 -17.71 -13.14
N SER A 132 6.60 -18.20 -12.21
CA SER A 132 6.58 -19.62 -11.90
C SER A 132 5.86 -20.35 -13.05
N GLU A 133 6.62 -21.10 -13.83
CA GLU A 133 6.10 -22.12 -14.76
C GLU A 133 5.15 -23.14 -14.03
N ILE A 134 5.10 -23.06 -12.71
CA ILE A 134 4.37 -23.93 -11.80
C ILE A 134 3.13 -23.19 -11.25
N ASP A 135 1.96 -23.79 -11.48
CA ASP A 135 0.66 -23.32 -10.97
C ASP A 135 0.63 -23.37 -9.43
N ASP A 136 0.44 -22.22 -8.78
CA ASP A 136 0.35 -22.06 -7.32
C ASP A 136 -0.68 -22.99 -6.65
N LYS A 137 -1.74 -23.42 -7.37
CA LYS A 137 -2.70 -24.41 -6.87
C LYS A 137 -2.08 -25.77 -6.56
N LYS A 138 -0.94 -26.09 -7.20
CA LYS A 138 -0.25 -27.35 -6.98
C LYS A 138 0.30 -27.49 -5.56
N ARG A 139 0.44 -26.40 -4.77
CA ARG A 139 0.84 -26.48 -3.36
C ARG A 139 -0.06 -27.34 -2.47
N PHE A 140 -1.26 -27.65 -2.93
CA PHE A 140 -2.23 -28.50 -2.23
C PHE A 140 -2.18 -29.98 -2.64
N LEU A 141 -1.38 -30.32 -3.66
CA LEU A 141 -1.18 -31.71 -4.07
C LEU A 141 -0.37 -32.47 -3.02
N LYS A 142 -0.52 -33.79 -3.02
CA LYS A 142 0.34 -34.65 -2.21
C LYS A 142 1.76 -34.68 -2.80
N PRO A 143 2.80 -34.89 -1.98
CA PRO A 143 4.18 -34.92 -2.48
C PRO A 143 4.40 -35.88 -3.65
N ASN A 144 3.75 -37.04 -3.64
CA ASN A 144 3.87 -38.06 -4.69
C ASN A 144 3.15 -37.70 -6.00
N GLU A 145 2.31 -36.66 -6.02
CA GLU A 145 1.60 -36.18 -7.21
C GLU A 145 2.38 -35.08 -7.96
N MET A 146 3.50 -34.62 -7.40
CA MET A 146 4.35 -33.57 -7.97
C MET A 146 5.52 -34.17 -8.77
N ASN A 147 5.95 -33.50 -9.83
CA ASN A 147 7.25 -33.77 -10.46
C ASN A 147 8.40 -33.14 -9.64
N ASP A 148 9.65 -33.44 -10.00
CA ASP A 148 10.81 -33.01 -9.21
C ASP A 148 11.02 -31.48 -9.22
N SER A 149 10.71 -30.81 -10.33
CA SER A 149 10.77 -29.34 -10.43
C SER A 149 9.71 -28.68 -9.54
N GLU A 150 8.49 -29.24 -9.53
CA GLU A 150 7.41 -28.80 -8.64
C GLU A 150 7.75 -29.01 -7.17
N LEU A 151 8.35 -30.15 -6.82
CA LEU A 151 8.81 -30.41 -5.46
C LEU A 151 9.85 -29.36 -5.02
N GLU A 152 10.83 -29.07 -5.87
CA GLU A 152 11.87 -28.07 -5.57
C GLU A 152 11.29 -26.68 -5.36
N PHE A 153 10.44 -26.24 -6.28
CA PHE A 153 9.75 -24.96 -6.19
C PHE A 153 8.93 -24.83 -4.90
N PHE A 154 8.11 -25.84 -4.57
CA PHE A 154 7.26 -25.76 -3.38
C PHE A 154 8.03 -25.92 -2.07
N ILE A 155 9.17 -26.62 -2.07
CA ILE A 155 10.08 -26.63 -0.91
C ILE A 155 10.57 -25.22 -0.62
N GLU A 156 11.06 -24.50 -1.63
CA GLU A 156 11.53 -23.11 -1.47
C GLU A 156 10.38 -22.17 -1.07
N TYR A 157 9.22 -22.28 -1.74
CA TYR A 157 8.01 -21.54 -1.38
C TYR A 157 7.64 -21.72 0.10
N PHE A 158 7.59 -22.97 0.59
CA PHE A 158 7.24 -23.23 1.99
C PHE A 158 8.35 -22.83 2.96
N TYR A 159 9.62 -22.88 2.55
CA TYR A 159 10.74 -22.38 3.32
C TYR A 159 10.60 -20.87 3.59
N GLU A 160 10.40 -20.06 2.55
CA GLU A 160 10.21 -18.61 2.65
C GLU A 160 9.02 -18.26 3.56
N ASN A 161 7.88 -18.93 3.36
CA ASN A 161 6.70 -18.74 4.19
C ASN A 161 6.90 -19.20 5.65
N SER A 162 7.81 -20.14 5.91
CA SER A 162 8.13 -20.59 7.26
C SER A 162 8.92 -19.56 8.08
N ILE A 163 9.64 -18.68 7.38
CA ILE A 163 10.45 -17.59 7.95
C ILE A 163 9.59 -16.33 8.05
N ASN A 164 9.01 -15.92 6.91
CA ASN A 164 8.36 -14.62 6.73
C ASN A 164 6.87 -14.60 7.11
N GLY A 165 6.28 -15.75 7.43
CA GLY A 165 4.85 -15.85 7.75
C GLY A 165 4.46 -15.01 8.99
N LYS A 166 3.47 -14.12 8.82
CA LYS A 166 2.96 -13.21 9.86
C LYS A 166 2.56 -13.92 11.17
N TYR A 167 1.95 -15.10 11.07
CA TYR A 167 1.42 -15.84 12.22
C TYR A 167 2.22 -17.11 12.49
N LEU A 168 2.43 -17.43 13.78
CA LEU A 168 3.11 -18.66 14.19
C LEU A 168 2.45 -19.93 13.63
N LYS A 169 1.10 -19.97 13.61
CA LYS A 169 0.35 -21.11 13.04
C LYS A 169 0.65 -21.33 11.55
N GLY A 170 0.75 -20.25 10.77
CA GLY A 170 1.08 -20.31 9.35
C GLY A 170 2.51 -20.80 9.15
N ARG A 171 3.47 -20.24 9.90
CA ARG A 171 4.87 -20.68 9.85
C ARG A 171 5.04 -22.15 10.22
N LYS A 172 4.32 -22.66 11.22
CA LYS A 172 4.32 -24.09 11.59
C LYS A 172 3.76 -24.97 10.48
N TYR A 173 2.64 -24.57 9.88
CA TYR A 173 2.06 -25.26 8.73
C TYR A 173 3.06 -25.35 7.57
N SER A 174 3.69 -24.23 7.20
CA SER A 174 4.70 -24.20 6.12
C SER A 174 5.89 -25.11 6.41
N ARG A 175 6.42 -25.14 7.64
CA ARG A 175 7.48 -26.10 8.02
C ARG A 175 7.05 -27.56 7.82
N ASN A 176 5.83 -27.90 8.23
CA ASN A 176 5.33 -29.26 8.10
C ASN A 176 5.18 -29.68 6.63
N GLN A 177 4.65 -28.79 5.77
CA GLN A 177 4.54 -29.06 4.34
C GLN A 177 5.92 -29.18 3.69
N MET A 178 6.83 -28.26 3.96
CA MET A 178 8.21 -28.32 3.48
C MET A 178 8.87 -29.65 3.83
N ASN A 179 8.76 -30.11 5.08
CA ASN A 179 9.36 -31.37 5.53
C ASN A 179 8.76 -32.59 4.78
N GLN A 180 7.45 -32.59 4.51
CA GLN A 180 6.82 -33.68 3.74
C GLN A 180 7.36 -33.76 2.31
N LEU A 181 7.57 -32.61 1.66
CA LEU A 181 8.11 -32.55 0.31
C LEU A 181 9.60 -32.94 0.26
N ILE A 182 10.39 -32.54 1.27
CA ILE A 182 11.80 -32.95 1.40
C ILE A 182 11.91 -34.47 1.53
N VAL A 183 11.07 -35.09 2.39
CA VAL A 183 11.06 -36.55 2.57
C VAL A 183 10.76 -37.27 1.26
N GLU A 184 9.76 -36.81 0.50
CA GLU A 184 9.45 -37.38 -0.82
C GLU A 184 10.65 -37.25 -1.78
N LYS A 185 11.25 -36.06 -1.86
CA LYS A 185 12.41 -35.79 -2.72
C LYS A 185 13.60 -36.71 -2.37
N GLU A 186 13.88 -36.92 -1.10
CA GLU A 186 14.93 -37.82 -0.63
C GLU A 186 14.61 -39.29 -0.98
N SER A 187 13.35 -39.70 -0.84
CA SER A 187 12.92 -41.06 -1.19
C SER A 187 13.09 -41.36 -2.68
N ARG A 188 12.85 -40.37 -3.55
CA ARG A 188 13.08 -40.50 -5.01
C ARG A 188 14.55 -40.66 -5.34
N LYS A 189 15.43 -39.88 -4.69
CA LYS A 189 16.87 -40.03 -4.85
C LYS A 189 17.33 -41.44 -4.48
N GLN A 190 16.90 -41.97 -3.34
CA GLN A 190 17.28 -43.33 -2.91
C GLN A 190 16.83 -44.41 -3.90
N LYS A 191 15.66 -44.28 -4.53
CA LYS A 191 15.18 -45.22 -5.57
C LYS A 191 15.98 -45.19 -6.87
N ILE A 192 16.69 -44.10 -7.16
CA ILE A 192 17.53 -43.98 -8.37
C ILE A 192 18.88 -44.72 -8.18
N PHE A 193 19.32 -44.93 -6.93
CA PHE A 193 20.60 -45.57 -6.58
C PHE A 193 20.48 -47.06 -6.18
N CYS A 194 19.29 -47.65 -6.28
CA CYS A 194 19.01 -49.08 -6.05
C CYS A 194 18.61 -49.75 -7.36
#